data_AF-A0A8J7PUS5-F1
#
_entry.id   AF-A0A8J7PUS5-F1
#
_cell.length_a   1.000
_cell.length_b   1.000
_cell.length_c   1.000
_cell.angle_alpha   90.00
_cell.angle_beta   90.00
_cell.angle_gamma   90.00
#
_symmetry.space_group_name_H-M   'P 1'
#
loop_
_entity.id
_entity.type
_entity.pdbx_description
1 polymer ?
#
loop_
_entity_poly.entity_id
_entity_poly.type
_entity_poly.pdbx_seq_one_letter_code
_entity_poly.pdbx_strand_id
1 'polypeptide(L)'
;MNLTVVKNATCTFCGCVCDDIELHADGERIKDTKGACILGQAWFKNHTAERLYPDALIDGNPATVDDAVEAAAEYLYRADMPLVYGLSNTTCEAQREAVQLAELIGGVIDSHTSL
;
A
#
# COMPACT_ATOMS: atom_id res chain seq x y z
N MET A 1 -22.64 -19.72 -0.06
CA MET A 1 -21.60 -19.12 0.83
C MET A 1 -22.21 -17.88 1.45
N ASN A 2 -22.12 -17.71 2.76
CA ASN A 2 -22.64 -16.51 3.41
C ASN A 2 -21.65 -15.37 3.22
N LEU A 3 -22.14 -14.21 2.76
CA LEU A 3 -21.34 -12.99 2.67
C LEU A 3 -21.31 -12.32 4.05
N THR A 4 -20.10 -11.97 4.51
CA THR A 4 -19.89 -11.06 5.62
C THR A 4 -20.09 -9.64 5.11
N VAL A 5 -20.90 -8.85 5.84
CA VAL A 5 -21.18 -7.46 5.50
C VAL A 5 -20.44 -6.54 6.47
N VAL A 6 -19.52 -5.74 5.93
CA VAL A 6 -18.83 -4.67 6.67
C VAL A 6 -19.49 -3.35 6.29
N LYS A 7 -20.01 -2.63 7.28
CA LYS A 7 -20.64 -1.31 7.09
C LYS A 7 -19.64 -0.20 7.42
N ASN A 8 -19.86 0.97 6.85
CA ASN A 8 -19.07 2.19 7.08
C ASN A 8 -17.56 1.96 6.83
N ALA A 9 -17.24 1.24 5.75
CA ALA A 9 -15.86 1.07 5.33
C ALA A 9 -15.37 2.35 4.66
N THR A 10 -14.13 2.75 4.98
CA THR A 10 -13.49 3.91 4.36
C THR A 10 -12.87 3.53 3.02
N CYS A 11 -13.23 4.26 1.97
CA CYS A 11 -12.61 4.17 0.66
C CYS A 11 -11.30 4.97 0.64
N THR A 12 -10.18 4.30 0.39
CA THR A 12 -8.84 4.91 0.37
C THR A 12 -8.30 5.10 -1.04
N PHE A 13 -9.17 5.23 -2.04
CA PHE A 13 -8.73 5.38 -3.44
C PHE A 13 -8.32 6.81 -3.79
N CYS A 14 -9.16 7.80 -3.48
CA CYS A 14 -8.91 9.22 -3.77
C CYS A 14 -9.05 10.07 -2.49
N GLY A 15 -8.76 11.36 -2.61
CA GLY A 15 -8.83 12.31 -1.50
C GLY A 15 -10.23 12.60 -0.92
N CYS A 16 -11.31 11.99 -1.44
CA CYS A 16 -12.65 12.14 -0.87
C CYS A 16 -12.84 11.38 0.44
N VAL A 17 -12.14 10.24 0.59
CA VAL A 17 -12.15 9.41 1.82
C VAL A 17 -13.57 9.06 2.31
N CYS A 18 -14.47 8.69 1.38
CA CYS A 18 -15.86 8.32 1.74
C CYS A 18 -15.87 7.16 2.74
N ASP A 19 -16.62 7.29 3.83
CA ASP A 19 -16.64 6.38 4.99
C ASP A 19 -17.97 5.64 5.17
N ASP A 20 -18.85 5.67 4.17
CA ASP A 20 -20.19 5.11 4.16
C ASP A 20 -20.34 3.88 3.27
N ILE A 21 -19.22 3.21 2.92
CA ILE A 21 -19.24 2.08 1.99
C ILE A 21 -19.66 0.78 2.70
N GLU A 22 -20.59 0.03 2.10
CA GLU A 22 -20.94 -1.33 2.53
C GLU A 22 -20.17 -2.34 1.67
N LEU A 23 -19.31 -3.16 2.29
CA LEU A 23 -18.52 -4.21 1.63
C LEU A 23 -19.14 -5.58 1.91
N HIS A 24 -19.29 -6.39 0.85
CA HIS A 24 -19.76 -7.77 0.94
C HIS A 24 -18.63 -8.72 0.58
N ALA A 25 -18.11 -9.46 1.56
CA ALA A 25 -16.97 -10.36 1.40
C ALA A 25 -17.32 -11.82 1.71
N ASP A 26 -16.69 -12.77 1.03
CA ASP A 26 -16.89 -14.22 1.24
C ASP A 26 -15.83 -14.86 2.16
N GLY A 27 -15.03 -14.03 2.84
CA GLY A 27 -13.92 -14.46 3.69
C GLY A 27 -12.57 -14.50 2.97
N GLU A 28 -12.56 -14.55 1.64
CA GLU A 28 -11.35 -14.46 0.83
C GLU A 28 -11.28 -13.13 0.08
N ARG A 29 -12.39 -12.67 -0.51
CA ARG A 29 -12.42 -11.48 -1.36
C ARG A 29 -13.67 -10.63 -1.14
N ILE A 30 -13.55 -9.34 -1.46
CA ILE A 30 -14.69 -8.44 -1.57
C ILE A 30 -15.39 -8.71 -2.90
N LYS A 31 -16.63 -9.20 -2.86
CA LYS A 31 -17.44 -9.54 -4.04
C LYS A 31 -18.31 -8.38 -4.50
N ASP A 32 -18.81 -7.59 -3.56
CA ASP A 32 -19.69 -6.47 -3.86
C ASP A 32 -19.50 -5.28 -2.93
N THR A 33 -19.93 -4.11 -3.41
CA THR A 33 -19.82 -2.83 -2.71
C THR A 33 -21.06 -2.00 -2.96
N LYS A 34 -21.64 -1.38 -1.93
CA LYS A 34 -22.67 -0.33 -2.07
C LYS A 34 -22.12 1.01 -1.58
N GLY A 35 -22.55 2.09 -2.22
CA GLY A 35 -22.08 3.45 -1.94
C GLY A 35 -20.78 3.83 -2.66
N ALA A 36 -20.01 2.85 -3.16
CA ALA A 36 -18.75 3.12 -3.86
C ALA A 36 -18.99 3.64 -5.30
N CYS A 37 -18.28 4.71 -5.67
CA CYS A 37 -18.17 5.17 -7.06
C CYS A 37 -17.38 4.18 -7.92
N ILE A 38 -17.29 4.42 -9.24
CA ILE A 38 -16.59 3.50 -10.16
C ILE A 38 -15.12 3.24 -9.76
N LEU A 39 -14.44 4.25 -9.21
CA LEU A 39 -13.05 4.14 -8.75
C LEU A 39 -12.95 3.29 -7.48
N GLY A 40 -13.83 3.53 -6.50
CA GLY A 40 -13.90 2.73 -5.27
C GLY A 40 -14.29 1.27 -5.54
N GLN A 41 -15.20 1.02 -6.49
CA GLN A 41 -15.55 -0.34 -6.90
C GLN A 41 -14.34 -1.07 -7.49
N ALA A 42 -13.59 -0.41 -8.38
CA ALA A 42 -12.38 -0.98 -8.95
C ALA A 42 -11.31 -1.23 -7.87
N TRP A 43 -11.14 -0.29 -6.94
CA TRP A 43 -10.24 -0.42 -5.80
C TRP A 43 -10.58 -1.65 -4.96
N PHE A 44 -11.81 -1.80 -4.49
CA PHE A 44 -12.15 -2.92 -3.60
C PHE A 44 -12.19 -4.29 -4.30
N LYS A 45 -12.63 -4.36 -5.57
CA LYS A 45 -12.92 -5.64 -6.24
C LYS A 45 -11.72 -6.26 -6.96
N ASN A 46 -10.72 -5.46 -7.35
CA ASN A 46 -9.63 -5.95 -8.21
C ASN A 46 -8.35 -6.33 -7.46
N HIS A 47 -8.31 -6.19 -6.13
CA HIS A 47 -7.22 -6.76 -5.33
C HIS A 47 -7.38 -8.28 -5.25
N THR A 48 -6.29 -9.00 -5.52
CA THR A 48 -6.25 -10.46 -5.38
C THR A 48 -5.45 -10.84 -4.15
N ALA A 49 -5.96 -11.81 -3.38
CA ALA A 49 -5.21 -12.47 -2.32
C ALA A 49 -4.34 -13.63 -2.85
N GLU A 50 -4.40 -13.90 -4.16
CA GLU A 50 -3.57 -14.92 -4.79
C GLU A 50 -2.10 -14.51 -4.76
N ARG A 51 -1.27 -15.38 -4.20
CA ARG A 51 0.19 -15.22 -4.20
C ARG A 51 0.75 -15.57 -5.57
N LEU A 52 0.67 -14.62 -6.50
CA LEU A 52 1.14 -14.78 -7.88
C LEU A 52 2.64 -14.49 -8.05
N TYR A 53 3.24 -13.76 -7.11
CA TYR A 53 4.63 -13.30 -7.17
C TYR A 53 5.39 -13.66 -5.88
N PRO A 54 6.72 -13.81 -5.93
CA PRO A 54 7.56 -13.83 -4.73
C PRO A 54 7.36 -12.56 -3.91
N ASP A 55 7.53 -12.67 -2.59
CA ASP A 55 7.33 -11.53 -1.68
C ASP A 55 8.40 -10.45 -1.88
N ALA A 56 9.59 -10.84 -2.37
CA ALA A 56 10.66 -9.93 -2.73
C ALA A 56 11.55 -10.49 -3.86
N LEU A 57 12.24 -9.58 -4.55
CA LEU A 57 13.26 -9.89 -5.55
C LEU A 57 14.52 -9.07 -5.27
N ILE A 58 15.70 -9.69 -5.40
CA ILE A 58 17.01 -9.01 -5.42
C ILE A 58 17.66 -9.32 -6.77
N ASP A 59 17.98 -8.28 -7.55
CA ASP A 59 18.53 -8.41 -8.91
C ASP A 59 17.73 -9.36 -9.81
N GLY A 60 16.39 -9.33 -9.67
CA GLY A 60 15.46 -10.16 -10.42
C GLY A 60 15.31 -11.61 -9.93
N ASN A 61 16.01 -12.00 -8.86
CA ASN A 61 15.92 -13.34 -8.29
C ASN A 61 15.04 -13.34 -7.02
N PRO A 62 14.21 -14.37 -6.80
CA PRO A 62 13.44 -14.53 -5.55
C PRO A 62 14.32 -14.46 -4.32
N ALA A 63 13.89 -13.69 -3.32
CA ALA A 63 14.55 -13.50 -2.04
C ALA A 63 13.54 -13.53 -0.89
N THR A 64 14.02 -13.68 0.34
CA THR A 64 13.19 -13.45 1.52
C THR A 64 12.98 -11.95 1.74
N VAL A 65 11.93 -11.60 2.51
CA VAL A 65 11.70 -10.20 2.89
C VAL A 65 12.88 -9.67 3.71
N ASP A 66 13.43 -10.47 4.61
CA ASP A 66 14.56 -10.07 5.46
C ASP A 66 15.82 -9.76 4.61
N ASP A 67 16.14 -10.63 3.63
CA ASP A 67 17.26 -10.39 2.71
C ASP A 67 17.06 -9.10 1.89
N ALA A 68 15.83 -8.85 1.45
CA ALA A 68 15.51 -7.67 0.65
C ALA A 68 15.57 -6.37 1.47
N VAL A 69 15.18 -6.42 2.75
CA VAL A 69 15.31 -5.30 3.69
C VAL A 69 16.79 -4.99 3.93
N GLU A 70 17.63 -6.00 4.16
CA GLU A 70 19.07 -5.82 4.36
C GLU A 70 19.73 -5.22 3.11
N ALA A 71 19.40 -5.74 1.93
CA ALA A 71 19.91 -5.19 0.66
C ALA A 71 19.48 -3.73 0.45
N ALA A 72 18.22 -3.40 0.73
CA ALA A 72 17.72 -2.02 0.66
C ALA A 72 18.46 -1.09 1.63
N ALA A 73 18.70 -1.53 2.86
CA ALA A 73 19.44 -0.76 3.86
C ALA A 73 20.87 -0.45 3.40
N GLU A 74 21.58 -1.42 2.83
CA GLU A 74 22.93 -1.24 2.28
C GLU A 74 22.93 -0.23 1.10
N TYR A 75 21.93 -0.28 0.23
CA TYR A 75 21.80 0.70 -0.86
C TYR A 75 21.56 2.12 -0.35
N LEU A 76 20.69 2.27 0.66
CA LEU A 76 20.40 3.57 1.26
C LEU A 76 21.61 4.12 2.02
N TYR A 77 22.35 3.27 2.74
CA TYR A 77 23.55 3.65 3.49
C TYR A 77 24.67 4.17 2.58
N ARG A 78 24.81 3.59 1.37
CA ARG A 78 25.83 3.96 0.40
C ARG A 78 25.43 5.11 -0.53
N ALA A 79 24.18 5.57 -0.48
CA ALA A 79 23.68 6.62 -1.34
C ALA A 79 24.16 8.01 -0.87
N ASP A 80 24.59 8.86 -1.80
CA ASP A 80 25.00 10.24 -1.48
C ASP A 80 23.81 11.19 -1.25
N MET A 81 22.67 10.94 -1.93
CA MET A 81 21.46 11.75 -1.85
C MET A 81 20.21 10.88 -2.14
N PRO A 82 19.82 9.99 -1.22
CA PRO A 82 18.68 9.10 -1.42
C PRO A 82 17.34 9.87 -1.45
N LEU A 83 16.39 9.40 -2.26
CA LEU A 83 15.03 9.93 -2.36
C LEU A 83 14.01 8.87 -1.92
N VAL A 84 13.21 9.21 -0.92
CA VAL A 84 11.99 8.48 -0.53
C VAL A 84 10.80 9.14 -1.20
N TYR A 85 10.23 8.49 -2.23
CA TYR A 85 9.15 9.07 -3.03
C TYR A 85 7.87 8.23 -2.99
N GLY A 86 6.71 8.90 -3.00
CA GLY A 86 5.39 8.28 -3.21
C GLY A 86 4.45 8.49 -2.04
N LEU A 87 4.27 7.47 -1.21
CA LEU A 87 3.60 7.48 0.10
C LEU A 87 2.10 7.83 0.18
N SER A 88 1.45 8.39 -0.85
CA SER A 88 0.07 8.88 -0.69
C SER A 88 -1.00 7.78 -0.56
N ASN A 89 -0.68 6.53 -0.92
CA ASN A 89 -1.55 5.36 -0.76
C ASN A 89 -1.10 4.45 0.41
N THR A 90 -0.47 5.03 1.43
CA THR A 90 -0.10 4.32 2.66
C THR A 90 -0.71 5.01 3.88
N THR A 91 -0.60 4.38 5.05
CA THR A 91 -1.13 4.96 6.29
C THR A 91 -0.23 6.06 6.83
N CYS A 92 -0.79 6.91 7.71
CA CYS A 92 -0.02 7.95 8.40
C CYS A 92 1.10 7.35 9.28
N GLU A 93 0.90 6.16 9.83
CA GLU A 93 1.91 5.42 10.58
C GLU A 93 3.12 5.13 9.69
N ALA A 94 2.90 4.54 8.51
CA ALA A 94 3.97 4.26 7.57
C ALA A 94 4.64 5.55 7.04
N GLN A 95 3.89 6.63 6.84
CA GLN A 95 4.47 7.93 6.47
C GLN A 95 5.38 8.49 7.55
N ARG A 96 5.03 8.35 8.83
CA ARG A 96 5.89 8.77 9.96
C ARG A 96 7.21 8.01 9.97
N GLU A 97 7.16 6.69 9.79
CA GLU A 97 8.37 5.86 9.68
C GLU A 97 9.21 6.24 8.45
N ALA A 98 8.57 6.56 7.32
CA ALA A 98 9.27 7.00 6.11
C ALA A 98 9.99 8.36 6.30
N VAL A 99 9.37 9.30 7.02
CA VAL A 99 10.01 10.58 7.41
C VAL A 99 11.22 10.31 8.30
N GLN A 100 11.07 9.47 9.33
CA GLN A 100 12.17 9.11 10.22
C GLN A 100 13.32 8.42 9.47
N LEU A 101 13.00 7.54 8.53
CA LEU A 101 14.00 6.89 7.68
C LEU A 101 14.73 7.92 6.83
N ALA A 102 14.02 8.85 6.18
CA ALA A 102 14.62 9.91 5.36
C ALA A 102 15.57 10.80 6.18
N GLU A 103 15.20 11.14 7.41
CA GLU A 103 16.08 11.86 8.34
C GLU A 103 17.36 11.07 8.67
N LEU A 104 17.21 9.77 8.98
CA LEU A 104 18.34 8.91 9.36
C LEU A 104 19.37 8.75 8.23
N ILE A 105 18.89 8.63 6.99
CA ILE A 105 19.75 8.45 5.81
C ILE A 105 20.21 9.78 5.18
N GLY A 106 19.83 10.92 5.76
CA GLY A 106 20.13 12.25 5.19
C GLY A 106 19.48 12.48 3.81
N GLY A 107 18.34 11.85 3.56
CA GLY A 107 17.65 11.83 2.28
C GLY A 107 16.63 12.94 2.08
N VAL A 108 16.09 12.98 0.87
CA VAL A 108 14.93 13.81 0.50
C VAL A 108 13.68 12.93 0.56
N ILE A 109 12.57 13.49 1.02
CA ILE A 109 11.27 12.84 1.00
C ILE A 109 10.27 13.70 0.21
N ASP A 110 9.50 13.05 -0.67
CA ASP A 110 8.50 13.74 -1.49
C ASP A 110 7.30 12.82 -1.81
N SER A 111 6.17 13.43 -2.16
CA SER A 111 4.92 12.74 -2.50
C SER A 111 4.32 13.29 -3.79
N HIS A 112 3.44 12.51 -4.43
CA HIS A 112 2.75 13.01 -5.61
C HIS A 112 1.66 14.04 -5.25
N THR A 113 1.48 15.05 -6.10
CA THR A 113 0.57 16.18 -5.84
C THR A 113 -0.91 15.83 -5.94
N SER A 114 -1.26 14.77 -6.67
CA SER A 114 -2.64 14.28 -6.84
C SER A 114 -2.67 12.80 -7.22
N LEU A 115 -3.73 12.11 -6.79
CA LEU A 115 -4.13 10.76 -7.23
C LEU A 115 -5.04 10.82 -8.45
#